data_AF-A0A1Q8ZKG2-F1
#
_entry.id   AF-A0A1Q8ZKG2-F1
#
_cell.length_a   1.000
_cell.length_b   1.000
_cell.length_c   1.000
_cell.angle_alpha   90.00
_cell.angle_beta   90.00
_cell.angle_gamma   90.00
#
_symmetry.space_group_name_H-M   'P 1'
#
loop_
_entity.id
_entity.type
_entity.pdbx_description
1 polymer ?
#
loop_
_entity_poly.entity_id
_entity_poly.type
_entity_poly.pdbx_seq_one_letter_code
_entity_poly.pdbx_strand_id
1 'polypeptide(L)'
;MWRILDKGASNGGLAAGAMKPKLGMQPKPFRGASYALWQGGIYTKTEKSQGNQAFGQMNEGIPEVVMAMRACVQATGVRKMFSGNNYADDPNEMIARGKYILSQFGPFCKTCVSLVAGYAARGSAQHTFPKQFLHYHRAGQASTSSPQTQRGYSAFVHTKISQVSSTISIHADTSSFGKTQGESPDKVIAVMLQDDAGENTCLYYQEWESMKQNVPIIAGSMTVLRLPAVFQNLGHSNVILTAVGGFFGHKDGPASGAIACRQIEEAWKAWRSGQYGNVSLSDGVVEFAKTHEEIKGAFLTFPKEADEIYPGWKEKLGCTGVASVPAASF
;
A
#
# COMPACT_ATOMS: atom_id res chain seq x y z
N MET A 1 12.37 5.24 4.45
CA MET A 1 11.14 5.70 3.79
C MET A 1 10.59 6.98 4.44
N TRP A 2 10.17 6.95 5.71
CA TRP A 2 9.52 8.11 6.35
C TRP A 2 10.32 9.41 6.37
N ARG A 3 11.63 9.34 6.63
CA ARG A 3 12.52 10.52 6.53
C ARG A 3 12.53 11.16 5.15
N ILE A 4 12.35 10.37 4.09
CA ILE A 4 12.33 10.88 2.70
C ILE A 4 11.03 11.64 2.44
N LEU A 5 9.94 11.21 3.09
CA LEU A 5 8.61 11.80 3.03
C LEU A 5 8.40 12.91 4.08
N ASP A 6 9.47 13.38 4.72
CA ASP A 6 9.45 14.38 5.79
C ASP A 6 8.50 14.00 6.95
N LYS A 7 8.36 12.70 7.21
CA LYS A 7 7.61 12.15 8.33
C LYS A 7 8.55 11.65 9.43
N GLY A 8 8.02 11.59 10.65
CA GLY A 8 8.74 11.04 11.82
C GLY A 8 9.29 9.64 11.55
N ALA A 9 10.48 9.34 12.08
CA ALA A 9 11.13 8.04 11.88
C ALA A 9 10.34 6.88 12.54
N SER A 10 9.56 7.19 13.56
CA SER A 10 8.59 6.32 14.22
C SER A 10 7.18 6.76 13.83
N ASN A 11 6.32 5.84 13.42
CA ASN A 11 4.89 6.10 13.13
C ASN A 11 4.64 7.08 11.97
N GLY A 12 5.36 6.89 10.85
CA GLY A 12 5.17 7.65 9.61
C GLY A 12 3.82 7.40 8.92
N GLY A 13 2.99 6.49 9.43
CA GLY A 13 1.60 6.36 9.01
C GLY A 13 1.45 5.71 7.64
N LEU A 14 0.46 6.17 6.87
CA LEU A 14 0.09 5.53 5.62
C LEU A 14 0.90 6.06 4.43
N ALA A 15 1.35 5.14 3.57
CA ALA A 15 1.75 5.44 2.20
C ALA A 15 0.88 4.67 1.23
N ALA A 16 0.13 5.35 0.37
CA ALA A 16 -0.94 4.73 -0.41
C ALA A 16 -0.74 4.93 -1.92
N GLY A 17 -0.74 3.83 -2.69
CA GLY A 17 -0.91 3.86 -4.13
C GLY A 17 -0.43 2.62 -4.89
N ALA A 18 -1.17 2.24 -5.95
CA ALA A 18 -0.83 1.15 -6.85
C ALA A 18 -1.45 1.35 -8.24
N MET A 19 -0.70 1.07 -9.30
CA MET A 19 -1.12 1.33 -10.68
C MET A 19 -2.08 0.27 -11.25
N LYS A 20 -3.01 0.74 -12.10
CA LYS A 20 -3.85 -0.06 -12.98
C LYS A 20 -3.96 0.56 -14.37
N PRO A 21 -4.38 -0.20 -15.41
CA PRO A 21 -4.65 -1.64 -15.42
C PRO A 21 -3.39 -2.48 -15.16
N LYS A 22 -3.57 -3.80 -14.95
CA LYS A 22 -2.44 -4.70 -14.63
C LYS A 22 -1.34 -4.61 -15.70
N LEU A 23 -1.72 -4.66 -16.96
CA LEU A 23 -0.89 -4.48 -18.16
C LEU A 23 -1.73 -3.73 -19.21
N GLY A 24 -1.08 -3.23 -20.26
CA GLY A 24 -1.73 -2.58 -21.41
C GLY A 24 -1.68 -1.05 -21.40
N MET A 25 -1.32 -0.43 -20.27
CA MET A 25 -1.14 1.01 -20.19
C MET A 25 0.15 1.45 -20.88
N GLN A 26 0.03 2.34 -21.88
CA GLN A 26 1.16 2.94 -22.56
C GLN A 26 1.86 4.01 -21.70
N PRO A 27 3.11 4.41 -22.02
CA PRO A 27 3.90 5.36 -21.22
C PRO A 27 3.18 6.69 -20.89
N LYS A 28 2.55 7.34 -21.88
CA LYS A 28 1.86 8.64 -21.67
C LYS A 28 0.62 8.51 -20.77
N PRO A 29 -0.30 7.55 -20.98
CA PRO A 29 -1.36 7.27 -20.00
C PRO A 29 -0.82 6.95 -18.60
N PHE A 30 0.30 6.21 -18.51
CA PHE A 30 0.94 5.90 -17.24
C PHE A 30 1.42 7.16 -16.49
N ARG A 31 1.94 8.16 -17.21
CA ARG A 31 2.23 9.49 -16.64
C ARG A 31 0.98 10.11 -16.04
N GLY A 32 -0.11 10.18 -16.80
CA GLY A 32 -1.35 10.81 -16.36
C GLY A 32 -1.91 10.16 -15.09
N ALA A 33 -1.96 8.83 -15.07
CA ALA A 33 -2.41 8.07 -13.91
C ALA A 33 -1.46 8.23 -12.69
N SER A 34 -0.13 8.25 -12.92
CA SER A 34 0.84 8.47 -11.84
C SER A 34 0.71 9.87 -11.24
N TYR A 35 0.56 10.89 -12.07
CA TYR A 35 0.36 12.27 -11.64
C TYR A 35 -0.93 12.40 -10.82
N ALA A 36 -2.05 11.88 -11.33
CA ALA A 36 -3.34 11.94 -10.65
C ALA A 36 -3.31 11.22 -9.29
N LEU A 37 -2.67 10.04 -9.22
CA LEU A 37 -2.52 9.33 -7.94
C LEU A 37 -1.65 10.11 -6.95
N TRP A 38 -0.57 10.74 -7.42
CA TRP A 38 0.31 11.55 -6.55
C TRP A 38 -0.29 12.88 -6.14
N GLN A 39 -1.29 13.42 -6.83
CA GLN A 39 -1.98 14.63 -6.35
C GLN A 39 -2.57 14.41 -4.96
N GLY A 40 -3.17 13.24 -4.72
CA GLY A 40 -3.72 12.88 -3.40
C GLY A 40 -2.78 12.06 -2.52
N GLY A 41 -1.91 11.25 -3.12
CA GLY A 41 -1.06 10.27 -2.44
C GLY A 41 0.42 10.65 -2.37
N ILE A 42 1.21 9.77 -1.77
CA ILE A 42 2.67 9.94 -1.60
C ILE A 42 3.49 8.80 -2.19
N TYR A 43 2.83 7.72 -2.64
CA TYR A 43 3.49 6.50 -3.08
C TYR A 43 2.79 5.95 -4.32
N THR A 44 3.58 5.49 -5.30
CA THR A 44 3.07 4.77 -6.48
C THR A 44 3.99 3.59 -6.74
N LYS A 45 3.45 2.49 -7.27
CA LYS A 45 4.24 1.34 -7.72
C LYS A 45 3.81 0.88 -9.09
N THR A 46 4.75 0.34 -9.86
CA THR A 46 4.40 -0.52 -10.99
C THR A 46 3.63 -1.75 -10.50
N GLU A 47 2.73 -2.29 -11.30
CA GLU A 47 2.18 -3.62 -11.05
C GLU A 47 3.31 -4.67 -11.16
N LYS A 48 3.21 -5.78 -10.44
CA LYS A 48 4.28 -6.79 -10.35
C LYS A 48 4.71 -7.38 -11.69
N SER A 49 3.83 -7.35 -12.69
CA SER A 49 4.07 -7.83 -14.05
C SER A 49 4.51 -6.73 -15.01
N GLN A 50 4.32 -5.45 -14.69
CA GLN A 50 4.78 -4.34 -15.54
C GLN A 50 6.29 -4.23 -15.48
N GLY A 51 6.94 -4.09 -16.63
CA GLY A 51 8.39 -3.98 -16.73
C GLY A 51 8.81 -3.37 -18.07
N ASN A 52 9.06 -4.24 -19.06
CA ASN A 52 9.55 -3.84 -20.39
C ASN A 52 8.73 -4.50 -21.51
N GLN A 53 7.40 -4.49 -21.40
CA GLN A 53 6.53 -5.02 -22.45
C GLN A 53 6.63 -4.19 -23.73
N ALA A 54 6.37 -4.80 -24.88
CA ALA A 54 6.47 -4.13 -26.19
C ALA A 54 5.61 -2.85 -26.29
N PHE A 55 4.43 -2.82 -25.65
CA PHE A 55 3.53 -1.65 -25.64
C PHE A 55 3.89 -0.58 -24.58
N GLY A 56 4.86 -0.86 -23.72
CA GLY A 56 5.20 -0.04 -22.56
C GLY A 56 6.63 -0.31 -22.14
N GLN A 57 7.56 0.07 -23.02
CA GLN A 57 8.98 -0.16 -22.78
C GLN A 57 9.50 0.71 -21.63
N MET A 58 10.45 0.19 -20.86
CA MET A 58 10.98 0.86 -19.66
C MET A 58 11.69 2.17 -20.02
N ASN A 59 12.37 2.20 -21.17
CA ASN A 59 13.07 3.38 -21.70
C ASN A 59 12.14 4.54 -22.06
N GLU A 60 10.86 4.28 -22.31
CA GLU A 60 9.84 5.29 -22.56
C GLU A 60 9.01 5.57 -21.30
N GLY A 61 8.64 4.51 -20.56
CA GLY A 61 7.78 4.59 -19.39
C GLY A 61 8.42 5.29 -18.19
N ILE A 62 9.68 4.98 -17.87
CA ILE A 62 10.33 5.56 -16.68
C ILE A 62 10.53 7.08 -16.80
N PRO A 63 11.00 7.63 -17.94
CA PRO A 63 11.05 9.09 -18.11
C PRO A 63 9.70 9.77 -17.92
N GLU A 64 8.62 9.17 -18.44
CA GLU A 64 7.24 9.67 -18.26
C GLU A 64 6.83 9.71 -16.78
N VAL A 65 7.20 8.69 -16.00
CA VAL A 65 6.99 8.66 -14.53
C VAL A 65 7.79 9.77 -13.84
N VAL A 66 9.05 9.99 -14.22
CA VAL A 66 9.89 11.06 -13.65
C VAL A 66 9.28 12.43 -13.94
N MET A 67 8.76 12.64 -15.15
CA MET A 67 8.06 13.88 -15.53
C MET A 67 6.81 14.10 -14.66
N ALA A 68 5.98 13.08 -14.46
CA ALA A 68 4.83 13.17 -13.54
C ALA A 68 5.26 13.49 -12.10
N MET A 69 6.31 12.84 -11.59
CA MET A 69 6.79 13.08 -10.23
C MET A 69 7.25 14.52 -10.05
N ARG A 70 8.08 15.04 -10.97
CA ARG A 70 8.58 16.42 -10.91
C ARG A 70 7.43 17.43 -10.95
N ALA A 71 6.51 17.26 -11.89
CA ALA A 71 5.34 18.13 -12.01
C ALA A 71 4.48 18.12 -10.74
N CYS A 72 4.26 16.93 -10.14
CA CYS A 72 3.43 16.81 -8.95
C CYS A 72 4.12 17.37 -7.69
N VAL A 73 5.42 17.11 -7.52
CA VAL A 73 6.21 17.69 -6.42
C VAL A 73 6.25 19.21 -6.55
N GLN A 74 6.41 19.75 -7.76
CA GLN A 74 6.38 21.20 -8.00
C GLN A 74 5.00 21.81 -7.67
N ALA A 75 3.91 21.15 -8.07
CA ALA A 75 2.56 21.65 -7.85
C ALA A 75 2.10 21.57 -6.38
N THR A 76 2.56 20.55 -5.64
CA THR A 76 2.05 20.26 -4.28
C THR A 76 3.04 20.62 -3.17
N GLY A 77 4.34 20.77 -3.47
CA GLY A 77 5.40 20.87 -2.47
C GLY A 77 5.64 19.58 -1.68
N VAL A 78 4.87 18.52 -1.92
CA VAL A 78 4.93 17.26 -1.18
C VAL A 78 5.83 16.26 -1.90
N ARG A 79 6.78 15.67 -1.18
CA ARG A 79 7.65 14.61 -1.73
C ARG A 79 6.87 13.34 -2.03
N LYS A 80 7.21 12.70 -3.14
CA LYS A 80 6.56 11.48 -3.64
C LYS A 80 7.58 10.35 -3.77
N MET A 81 7.12 9.11 -3.71
CA MET A 81 7.92 7.90 -3.89
C MET A 81 7.38 7.02 -5.01
N PHE A 82 8.30 6.34 -5.69
CA PHE A 82 7.99 5.42 -6.78
C PHE A 82 8.67 4.07 -6.58
N SER A 83 7.90 3.01 -6.67
CA SER A 83 8.39 1.63 -6.65
C SER A 83 8.40 1.05 -8.04
N GLY A 84 9.60 1.02 -8.63
CA GLY A 84 9.84 0.54 -9.97
C GLY A 84 10.22 -0.93 -9.97
N ASN A 85 9.52 -1.72 -10.77
CA ASN A 85 9.87 -3.12 -10.99
C ASN A 85 11.20 -3.25 -11.71
N ASN A 86 12.20 -3.76 -11.02
CA ASN A 86 13.47 -4.13 -11.61
C ASN A 86 13.68 -5.64 -11.65
N TYR A 87 12.67 -6.45 -11.30
CA TYR A 87 12.75 -7.91 -11.39
C TYR A 87 13.09 -8.38 -12.81
N ALA A 88 14.02 -9.34 -12.89
CA ALA A 88 14.35 -10.14 -14.05
C ALA A 88 14.98 -11.45 -13.59
N ASP A 89 14.92 -12.49 -14.43
CA ASP A 89 15.53 -13.79 -14.12
C ASP A 89 17.06 -13.71 -14.22
N ASP A 90 17.59 -12.99 -15.22
CA ASP A 90 19.02 -12.67 -15.32
C ASP A 90 19.39 -11.57 -14.31
N PRO A 91 20.31 -11.83 -13.36
CA PRO A 91 20.79 -10.82 -12.44
C PRO A 91 21.37 -9.57 -13.12
N ASN A 92 22.02 -9.71 -14.28
CA ASN A 92 22.60 -8.58 -15.01
C ASN A 92 21.50 -7.64 -15.51
N GLU A 93 20.42 -8.19 -16.05
CA GLU A 93 19.24 -7.42 -16.46
C GLU A 93 18.57 -6.73 -15.25
N MET A 94 18.45 -7.43 -14.12
CA MET A 94 17.89 -6.85 -12.90
C MET A 94 18.71 -5.65 -12.40
N ILE A 95 20.04 -5.77 -12.45
CA ILE A 95 20.98 -4.69 -12.11
C ILE A 95 20.89 -3.56 -13.13
N ALA A 96 20.82 -3.86 -14.43
CA ALA A 96 20.69 -2.88 -15.50
C ALA A 96 19.41 -2.05 -15.34
N ARG A 97 18.26 -2.70 -15.11
CA ARG A 97 16.97 -2.04 -14.83
C ARG A 97 17.05 -1.14 -13.60
N GLY A 98 17.61 -1.66 -12.50
CA GLY A 98 17.76 -0.88 -11.26
C GLY A 98 18.62 0.37 -11.47
N LYS A 99 19.79 0.23 -12.11
CA LYS A 99 20.67 1.36 -12.43
C LYS A 99 20.01 2.36 -13.38
N TYR A 100 19.29 1.88 -14.39
CA TYR A 100 18.55 2.72 -15.32
C TYR A 100 17.46 3.54 -14.62
N ILE A 101 16.62 2.91 -13.78
CA ILE A 101 15.59 3.62 -13.01
C ILE A 101 16.24 4.71 -12.15
N LEU A 102 17.29 4.38 -11.40
CA LEU A 102 17.98 5.35 -10.55
C LEU A 102 18.61 6.51 -11.34
N SER A 103 19.18 6.23 -12.52
CA SER A 103 19.77 7.26 -13.36
C SER A 103 18.73 8.22 -13.94
N GLN A 104 17.56 7.72 -14.36
CA GLN A 104 16.47 8.56 -14.84
C GLN A 104 15.92 9.49 -13.75
N PHE A 105 15.79 9.00 -12.52
CA PHE A 105 15.34 9.81 -11.40
C PHE A 105 16.39 10.85 -10.95
N GLY A 106 17.68 10.58 -11.19
CA GLY A 106 18.76 11.53 -10.93
C GLY A 106 18.77 11.99 -9.47
N PRO A 107 18.61 13.31 -9.16
CA PRO A 107 18.53 13.80 -7.79
C PRO A 107 17.40 13.18 -6.96
N PHE A 108 16.33 12.69 -7.61
CA PHE A 108 15.20 12.03 -6.95
C PHE A 108 15.47 10.54 -6.70
N CYS A 109 16.65 9.99 -7.01
CA CYS A 109 16.91 8.54 -6.92
C CYS A 109 16.65 7.93 -5.54
N LYS A 110 16.72 8.72 -4.45
CA LYS A 110 16.39 8.26 -3.08
C LYS A 110 14.89 7.97 -2.90
N THR A 111 14.01 8.53 -3.73
CA THR A 111 12.57 8.27 -3.70
C THR A 111 12.18 7.00 -4.45
N CYS A 112 13.12 6.37 -5.14
CA CYS A 112 12.94 5.10 -5.81
C CYS A 112 12.95 3.93 -4.82
N VAL A 113 12.11 2.94 -5.10
CA VAL A 113 11.99 1.71 -4.35
C VAL A 113 12.19 0.53 -5.31
N SER A 114 13.09 -0.38 -4.98
CA SER A 114 13.33 -1.59 -5.78
C SER A 114 12.20 -2.58 -5.53
N LEU A 115 11.40 -2.88 -6.56
CA LEU A 115 10.36 -3.89 -6.51
C LEU A 115 10.87 -5.19 -7.14
N VAL A 116 10.94 -6.25 -6.35
CA VAL A 116 11.40 -7.58 -6.78
C VAL A 116 10.50 -8.69 -6.25
N ALA A 117 10.55 -9.85 -6.88
CA ALA A 117 9.89 -11.06 -6.43
C ALA A 117 10.88 -12.24 -6.44
N GLY A 118 10.64 -13.27 -5.63
CA GLY A 118 11.50 -14.46 -5.58
C GLY A 118 12.76 -14.32 -4.72
N TYR A 119 13.24 -15.46 -4.20
CA TYR A 119 14.30 -15.53 -3.21
C TYR A 119 15.66 -15.01 -3.70
N ALA A 120 16.08 -15.43 -4.90
CA ALA A 120 17.37 -15.04 -5.47
C ALA A 120 17.41 -13.55 -5.84
N ALA A 121 16.41 -13.06 -6.58
CA ALA A 121 16.32 -11.65 -6.97
C ALA A 121 16.25 -10.72 -5.75
N ARG A 122 15.61 -11.15 -4.65
CA ARG A 122 15.63 -10.42 -3.38
C ARG A 122 17.04 -10.24 -2.83
N GLY A 123 17.79 -11.32 -2.68
CA GLY A 123 19.17 -11.26 -2.17
C GLY A 123 20.06 -10.39 -3.06
N SER A 124 19.96 -10.56 -4.37
CA SER A 124 20.69 -9.76 -5.34
C SER A 124 20.35 -8.27 -5.27
N ALA A 125 19.07 -7.91 -5.11
CA ALA A 125 18.65 -6.51 -4.99
C ALA A 125 19.14 -5.86 -3.70
N GLN A 126 19.07 -6.57 -2.57
CA GLN A 126 19.55 -6.09 -1.28
C GLN A 126 21.07 -5.82 -1.30
N HIS A 127 21.84 -6.73 -1.90
CA HIS A 127 23.29 -6.58 -2.02
C HIS A 127 23.69 -5.47 -3.01
N THR A 128 22.99 -5.37 -4.15
CA THR A 128 23.33 -4.40 -5.20
C THR A 128 22.87 -2.98 -4.86
N PHE A 129 21.70 -2.84 -4.25
CA PHE A 129 21.07 -1.54 -3.98
C PHE A 129 20.79 -1.33 -2.48
N PRO A 130 21.79 -1.46 -1.57
CA PRO A 130 21.58 -1.46 -0.12
C PRO A 130 21.07 -0.12 0.44
N LYS A 131 21.21 0.97 -0.33
CA LYS A 131 20.72 2.30 0.02
C LYS A 131 19.28 2.56 -0.45
N GLN A 132 18.71 1.66 -1.24
CA GLN A 132 17.34 1.77 -1.74
C GLN A 132 16.39 0.98 -0.86
N PHE A 133 15.16 1.48 -0.72
CA PHE A 133 14.11 0.72 -0.03
C PHE A 133 13.75 -0.50 -0.89
N LEU A 134 13.64 -1.67 -0.26
CA LEU A 134 13.33 -2.94 -0.92
C LEU A 134 11.88 -3.31 -0.69
N HIS A 135 11.12 -3.38 -1.79
CA HIS A 135 9.75 -3.87 -1.84
C HIS A 135 9.73 -5.29 -2.35
N TYR A 136 9.52 -6.24 -1.44
CA TYR A 136 9.44 -7.65 -1.78
C TYR A 136 8.00 -8.07 -2.07
N HIS A 137 7.74 -8.43 -3.33
CA HIS A 137 6.45 -8.93 -3.78
C HIS A 137 6.44 -10.46 -3.77
N ARG A 138 5.46 -11.06 -3.10
CA ARG A 138 5.35 -12.53 -2.94
C ARG A 138 4.44 -13.22 -3.96
N ALA A 139 4.52 -12.81 -5.22
CA ALA A 139 3.64 -13.38 -6.26
C ALA A 139 3.83 -14.91 -6.33
N GLY A 140 2.74 -15.67 -6.38
CA GLY A 140 2.78 -17.13 -6.44
C GLY A 140 2.92 -17.84 -5.09
N GLN A 141 3.22 -17.14 -4.00
CA GLN A 141 3.46 -17.77 -2.68
C GLN A 141 2.23 -18.52 -2.13
N ALA A 142 1.02 -18.08 -2.48
CA ALA A 142 -0.22 -18.75 -2.10
C ALA A 142 -0.34 -20.20 -2.60
N SER A 143 0.46 -20.62 -3.59
CA SER A 143 0.52 -22.03 -4.01
C SER A 143 0.98 -22.97 -2.89
N THR A 144 1.76 -22.45 -1.94
CA THR A 144 2.30 -23.20 -0.79
C THR A 144 1.68 -22.77 0.54
N SER A 145 1.37 -21.50 0.69
CA SER A 145 0.93 -20.97 1.99
C SER A 145 -0.57 -20.91 2.18
N SER A 146 -1.34 -21.25 1.16
CA SER A 146 -2.79 -21.35 1.31
C SER A 146 -3.09 -22.39 2.40
N PRO A 147 -3.98 -22.08 3.35
CA PRO A 147 -4.49 -23.08 4.28
C PRO A 147 -5.07 -24.31 3.58
N GLN A 148 -5.48 -24.22 2.31
CA GLN A 148 -5.96 -25.36 1.53
C GLN A 148 -4.85 -26.32 1.07
N THR A 149 -3.62 -25.82 0.85
CA THR A 149 -2.54 -26.63 0.25
C THR A 149 -2.05 -27.73 1.20
N GLN A 150 -2.14 -27.53 2.52
CA GLN A 150 -1.72 -28.49 3.57
C GLN A 150 -0.29 -29.04 3.40
N ARG A 151 0.57 -28.34 2.64
CA ARG A 151 1.96 -28.68 2.35
C ARG A 151 2.78 -27.40 2.19
N GLY A 152 4.06 -27.43 2.53
CA GLY A 152 4.94 -26.26 2.46
C GLY A 152 4.98 -25.52 3.79
N TYR A 153 4.77 -24.20 3.78
CA TYR A 153 4.82 -23.36 4.96
C TYR A 153 3.81 -22.21 4.87
N SER A 154 3.36 -21.72 6.03
CA SER A 154 2.34 -20.67 6.11
C SER A 154 2.87 -19.29 5.68
N ALA A 155 1.96 -18.34 5.46
CA ALA A 155 2.30 -16.94 5.19
C ALA A 155 3.11 -16.31 6.35
N PHE A 156 2.86 -16.75 7.58
CA PHE A 156 3.62 -16.36 8.75
C PHE A 156 5.08 -16.79 8.66
N VAL A 157 5.36 -18.05 8.31
CA VAL A 157 6.74 -18.51 8.15
C VAL A 157 7.44 -17.76 7.01
N HIS A 158 6.75 -17.51 5.89
CA HIS A 158 7.31 -16.79 4.76
C HIS A 158 7.73 -15.35 5.10
N THR A 159 6.89 -14.65 5.87
CA THR A 159 7.15 -13.27 6.30
C THR A 159 8.29 -13.22 7.31
N LYS A 160 8.35 -14.18 8.23
CA LYS A 160 9.50 -14.35 9.15
C LYS A 160 10.82 -14.63 8.43
N ILE A 161 10.82 -15.50 7.41
CA ILE A 161 12.01 -15.74 6.56
C ILE A 161 12.45 -14.44 5.87
N SER A 162 11.49 -13.62 5.44
CA SER A 162 11.77 -12.36 4.76
C SER A 162 12.40 -11.33 5.70
N GLN A 163 11.94 -11.26 6.96
CA GLN A 163 12.55 -10.48 8.04
C GLN A 163 14.03 -10.85 8.24
N VAL A 164 14.34 -12.13 8.45
CA VAL A 164 15.74 -12.61 8.59
C VAL A 164 16.56 -12.35 7.33
N SER A 165 15.95 -12.49 6.15
CA SER A 165 16.60 -12.22 4.87
C SER A 165 16.79 -10.72 4.56
N SER A 166 16.61 -9.84 5.56
CA SER A 166 16.81 -8.39 5.47
C SER A 166 15.99 -7.71 4.37
N THR A 167 14.75 -8.15 4.13
CA THR A 167 13.81 -7.28 3.41
C THR A 167 13.56 -6.01 4.18
N ILE A 168 13.05 -4.97 3.50
CA ILE A 168 12.61 -3.73 4.16
C ILE A 168 11.08 -3.63 4.15
N SER A 169 10.41 -4.28 3.20
CA SER A 169 8.95 -4.39 3.18
C SER A 169 8.48 -5.63 2.43
N ILE A 170 7.34 -6.17 2.86
CA ILE A 170 6.73 -7.38 2.30
C ILE A 170 5.21 -7.27 2.31
N HIS A 171 4.57 -7.83 1.29
CA HIS A 171 3.11 -8.02 1.27
C HIS A 171 2.69 -8.94 2.42
N ALA A 172 1.96 -8.38 3.39
CA ALA A 172 1.33 -9.12 4.47
C ALA A 172 -0.18 -9.09 4.17
N ASP A 173 -0.67 -10.17 3.56
CA ASP A 173 -2.05 -10.28 3.05
C ASP A 173 -2.99 -9.98 4.20
N THR A 174 -3.86 -9.02 3.97
CA THR A 174 -4.77 -8.53 5.00
C THR A 174 -6.21 -8.95 4.77
N SER A 175 -6.43 -10.01 4.00
CA SER A 175 -7.74 -10.51 3.58
C SER A 175 -8.72 -10.67 4.73
N SER A 176 -8.22 -10.94 5.94
CA SER A 176 -8.98 -11.11 7.18
C SER A 176 -9.15 -9.83 8.01
N PHE A 177 -8.21 -8.86 7.97
CA PHE A 177 -8.28 -7.65 8.81
C PHE A 177 -9.48 -6.76 8.51
N GLY A 178 -10.03 -6.86 7.30
CA GLY A 178 -11.21 -6.11 6.89
C GLY A 178 -12.54 -6.84 7.09
N LYS A 179 -12.56 -8.10 7.55
CA LYS A 179 -13.78 -8.94 7.54
C LYS A 179 -14.44 -9.16 8.90
N THR A 180 -13.77 -8.96 10.03
CA THR A 180 -14.39 -8.99 11.37
C THR A 180 -13.40 -8.48 12.42
N GLN A 181 -13.92 -7.96 13.55
CA GLN A 181 -13.14 -7.84 14.79
C GLN A 181 -12.86 -9.26 15.32
N GLY A 182 -11.59 -9.60 15.53
CA GLY A 182 -11.21 -10.91 16.09
C GLY A 182 -9.73 -11.23 15.91
N GLU A 183 -9.26 -12.22 16.65
CA GLU A 183 -7.91 -12.81 16.59
C GLU A 183 -7.65 -13.44 15.22
N SER A 184 -7.35 -12.62 14.23
CA SER A 184 -6.92 -13.12 12.94
C SER A 184 -5.48 -13.62 13.05
N PRO A 185 -5.16 -14.83 12.56
CA PRO A 185 -3.77 -15.30 12.44
C PRO A 185 -2.88 -14.33 11.63
N ASP A 186 -3.47 -13.45 10.82
CA ASP A 186 -2.73 -12.43 10.07
C ASP A 186 -2.25 -11.26 10.96
N LYS A 187 -2.89 -10.98 12.10
CA LYS A 187 -2.41 -9.95 13.06
C LYS A 187 -1.03 -10.33 13.60
N VAL A 188 -0.81 -11.62 13.83
CA VAL A 188 0.46 -12.17 14.31
C VAL A 188 1.59 -11.90 13.31
N ILE A 189 1.29 -11.86 12.01
CA ILE A 189 2.27 -11.53 10.97
C ILE A 189 2.76 -10.09 11.12
N ALA A 190 1.86 -9.13 11.35
CA ALA A 190 2.26 -7.73 11.47
C ALA A 190 3.06 -7.47 12.75
N VAL A 191 2.63 -8.03 13.88
CA VAL A 191 3.39 -8.04 15.14
C VAL A 191 4.79 -8.61 14.91
N MET A 192 4.91 -9.75 14.25
CA MET A 192 6.20 -10.38 13.95
C MET A 192 7.12 -9.53 13.06
N LEU A 193 6.57 -8.65 12.21
CA LEU A 193 7.37 -7.80 11.32
C LEU A 193 7.76 -6.46 11.97
N GLN A 194 7.03 -6.01 12.99
CA GLN A 194 7.14 -4.64 13.52
C GLN A 194 7.51 -4.57 15.00
N ASP A 195 7.28 -5.60 15.80
CA ASP A 195 7.65 -5.62 17.21
C ASP A 195 8.99 -6.33 17.40
N ASP A 196 9.80 -5.88 18.38
CA ASP A 196 11.13 -6.46 18.65
C ASP A 196 11.04 -7.81 19.37
N ALA A 197 9.91 -8.06 20.04
CA ALA A 197 9.58 -9.35 20.63
C ALA A 197 8.14 -9.72 20.26
N GLY A 198 7.96 -10.95 19.78
CA GLY A 198 6.67 -11.53 19.49
C GLY A 198 6.25 -12.50 20.60
N GLU A 199 5.58 -12.00 21.63
CA GLU A 199 4.90 -12.87 22.59
C GLU A 199 3.71 -13.57 21.93
N ASN A 200 3.55 -14.87 22.18
CA ASN A 200 2.41 -15.68 21.69
C ASN A 200 2.24 -15.75 20.16
N THR A 201 3.34 -15.67 19.40
CA THR A 201 3.28 -15.84 17.94
C THR A 201 3.16 -17.31 17.53
N CYS A 202 1.95 -17.85 17.69
CA CYS A 202 1.44 -19.16 17.25
C CYS A 202 2.14 -20.43 17.79
N LEU A 203 3.46 -20.46 18.04
CA LEU A 203 4.19 -21.65 18.50
C LEU A 203 5.47 -21.35 19.31
N TYR A 204 6.19 -20.26 19.02
CA TYR A 204 7.48 -19.96 19.66
C TYR A 204 7.62 -18.48 19.96
N TYR A 205 8.20 -18.16 21.12
CA TYR A 205 8.68 -16.82 21.42
C TYR A 205 9.81 -16.46 20.45
N GLN A 206 9.78 -15.24 19.92
CA GLN A 206 10.84 -14.73 19.05
C GLN A 206 11.24 -13.34 19.53
N GLU A 207 12.53 -13.18 19.80
CA GLU A 207 13.17 -11.90 20.02
C GLU A 207 14.03 -11.57 18.79
N TRP A 208 13.97 -10.33 18.34
CA TRP A 208 14.66 -9.85 17.13
C TRP A 208 15.97 -9.13 17.45
N GLU A 209 16.29 -8.90 18.73
CA GLU A 209 17.53 -8.25 19.19
C GLU A 209 17.79 -6.93 18.46
N SER A 210 16.77 -6.07 18.37
CA SER A 210 16.82 -4.79 17.65
C SER A 210 17.10 -4.90 16.14
N MET A 211 16.77 -6.04 15.52
CA MET A 211 16.77 -6.17 14.06
C MET A 211 15.83 -5.14 13.43
N LYS A 212 16.23 -4.60 12.28
CA LYS A 212 15.43 -3.59 11.57
C LYS A 212 14.06 -4.16 11.19
N GLN A 213 13.01 -3.47 11.59
CA GLN A 213 11.62 -3.83 11.29
C GLN A 213 11.33 -3.81 9.78
N ASN A 214 10.49 -4.74 9.34
CA ASN A 214 9.89 -4.70 8.02
C ASN A 214 8.61 -3.87 8.04
N VAL A 215 8.38 -3.11 6.97
CA VAL A 215 7.09 -2.44 6.76
C VAL A 215 6.11 -3.41 6.10
N PRO A 216 4.98 -3.75 6.73
CA PRO A 216 3.96 -4.56 6.09
C PRO A 216 3.28 -3.76 4.98
N ILE A 217 3.14 -4.41 3.82
CA ILE A 217 2.42 -3.90 2.67
C ILE A 217 1.04 -4.54 2.67
N ILE A 218 0.02 -3.73 2.89
CA ILE A 218 -1.38 -4.08 2.81
C ILE A 218 -1.77 -3.98 1.33
N ALA A 219 -2.12 -5.10 0.73
CA ALA A 219 -2.41 -5.21 -0.69
C ALA A 219 -3.71 -6.00 -0.92
N GLY A 220 -4.32 -5.81 -2.10
CA GLY A 220 -5.51 -6.56 -2.51
C GLY A 220 -6.68 -5.66 -2.92
N SER A 221 -7.83 -6.29 -3.13
CA SER A 221 -9.08 -5.63 -3.53
C SER A 221 -9.82 -5.00 -2.33
N MET A 222 -9.08 -4.40 -1.40
CA MET A 222 -9.70 -3.70 -0.28
C MET A 222 -10.16 -2.31 -0.72
N THR A 223 -11.30 -1.86 -0.22
CA THR A 223 -11.69 -0.46 -0.34
C THR A 223 -11.10 0.36 0.80
N VAL A 224 -11.18 1.67 0.68
CA VAL A 224 -10.69 2.59 1.72
C VAL A 224 -11.44 2.41 3.05
N LEU A 225 -12.69 1.95 2.98
CA LEU A 225 -13.61 1.84 4.11
C LEU A 225 -13.23 0.75 5.11
N ARG A 226 -12.42 -0.24 4.71
CA ARG A 226 -11.93 -1.30 5.62
C ARG A 226 -10.70 -0.90 6.43
N LEU A 227 -9.98 0.16 6.04
CA LEU A 227 -8.70 0.52 6.67
C LEU A 227 -8.78 0.83 8.17
N PRO A 228 -9.84 1.50 8.70
CA PRO A 228 -9.92 1.76 10.14
C PRO A 228 -9.85 0.48 10.98
N ALA A 229 -10.53 -0.59 10.55
CA ALA A 229 -10.48 -1.89 11.22
C ALA A 229 -9.06 -2.49 11.15
N VAL A 230 -8.36 -2.32 10.03
CA VAL A 230 -6.97 -2.77 9.89
C VAL A 230 -6.06 -2.03 10.88
N PHE A 231 -6.14 -0.69 10.94
CA PHE A 231 -5.32 0.09 11.87
C PHE A 231 -5.65 -0.22 13.33
N GLN A 232 -6.92 -0.47 13.65
CA GLN A 232 -7.33 -0.86 14.98
C GLN A 232 -6.77 -2.22 15.38
N ASN A 233 -6.80 -3.19 14.46
CA ASN A 233 -6.24 -4.52 14.69
C ASN A 233 -4.71 -4.49 14.84
N LEU A 234 -4.03 -3.64 14.06
CA LEU A 234 -2.58 -3.43 14.13
C LEU A 234 -2.16 -2.60 15.34
N GLY A 235 -3.03 -1.74 15.87
CA GLY A 235 -2.68 -0.78 16.91
C GLY A 235 -1.84 0.41 16.41
N HIS A 236 -1.57 0.53 15.11
CA HIS A 236 -0.89 1.67 14.48
C HIS A 236 -1.25 1.74 12.98
N SER A 237 -0.91 2.85 12.32
CA SER A 237 -1.10 3.03 10.87
C SER A 237 0.20 2.93 10.05
N ASN A 238 1.27 2.33 10.61
CA ASN A 238 2.62 2.30 10.04
C ASN A 238 2.78 1.29 8.89
N VAL A 239 2.11 1.52 7.77
CA VAL A 239 1.94 0.53 6.71
C VAL A 239 1.99 1.16 5.32
N ILE A 240 2.32 0.35 4.30
CA ILE A 240 2.17 0.75 2.89
C ILE A 240 0.88 0.13 2.37
N LEU A 241 -0.03 0.94 1.86
CA LEU A 241 -1.27 0.52 1.23
C LEU A 241 -1.14 0.51 -0.29
N THR A 242 -1.44 -0.64 -0.89
CA THR A 242 -1.48 -0.84 -2.34
C THR A 242 -2.85 -1.34 -2.78
N ALA A 243 -3.90 -0.86 -2.11
CA ALA A 243 -5.31 -1.20 -2.34
C ALA A 243 -5.85 -0.51 -3.58
N VAL A 244 -5.67 -1.17 -4.71
CA VAL A 244 -5.96 -0.62 -6.04
C VAL A 244 -7.42 -0.14 -6.20
N GLY A 245 -8.39 -0.95 -5.77
CA GLY A 245 -9.81 -0.65 -5.95
C GLY A 245 -10.23 0.63 -5.22
N GLY A 246 -9.59 0.94 -4.10
CA GLY A 246 -9.85 2.15 -3.31
C GLY A 246 -9.38 3.45 -3.96
N PHE A 247 -8.42 3.43 -4.88
CA PHE A 247 -7.93 4.65 -5.55
C PHE A 247 -8.68 4.90 -6.86
N PHE A 248 -8.45 4.04 -7.86
CA PHE A 248 -8.98 4.22 -9.21
C PHE A 248 -10.49 3.95 -9.29
N GLY A 249 -11.04 3.24 -8.31
CA GLY A 249 -12.49 2.99 -8.23
C GLY A 249 -13.28 4.17 -7.67
N HIS A 250 -12.62 5.15 -7.04
CA HIS A 250 -13.31 6.30 -6.43
C HIS A 250 -14.11 7.09 -7.47
N LYS A 251 -15.35 7.48 -7.13
CA LYS A 251 -16.27 8.17 -8.07
C LYS A 251 -15.68 9.42 -8.72
N ASP A 252 -14.86 10.16 -7.97
CA ASP A 252 -14.20 11.41 -8.41
C ASP A 252 -12.77 11.17 -8.93
N GLY A 253 -12.37 9.92 -9.13
CA GLY A 253 -11.07 9.55 -9.67
C GLY A 253 -9.96 9.33 -8.64
N PRO A 254 -8.75 8.98 -9.10
CA PRO A 254 -7.67 8.44 -8.27
C PRO A 254 -7.06 9.44 -7.30
N ALA A 255 -7.09 10.74 -7.63
CA ALA A 255 -6.64 11.78 -6.71
C ALA A 255 -7.50 11.79 -5.44
N SER A 256 -8.83 11.86 -5.62
CA SER A 256 -9.78 11.83 -4.51
C SER A 256 -9.74 10.50 -3.75
N GLY A 257 -9.57 9.37 -4.44
CA GLY A 257 -9.37 8.07 -3.77
C GLY A 257 -8.11 8.04 -2.89
N ALA A 258 -7.00 8.65 -3.34
CA ALA A 258 -5.78 8.76 -2.55
C ALA A 258 -5.93 9.74 -1.37
N ILE A 259 -6.68 10.84 -1.53
CA ILE A 259 -7.03 11.75 -0.43
C ILE A 259 -7.91 11.04 0.60
N ALA A 260 -8.93 10.30 0.15
CA ALA A 260 -9.81 9.52 1.02
C ALA A 260 -9.02 8.51 1.88
N CYS A 261 -7.96 7.90 1.34
CA CYS A 261 -7.08 7.01 2.10
C CYS A 261 -6.37 7.74 3.26
N ARG A 262 -5.88 8.96 3.00
CA ARG A 262 -5.26 9.79 4.03
C ARG A 262 -6.28 10.23 5.07
N GLN A 263 -7.45 10.71 4.63
CA GLN A 263 -8.55 11.13 5.50
C GLN A 263 -9.05 9.99 6.40
N ILE A 264 -9.07 8.74 5.91
CA ILE A 264 -9.42 7.58 6.71
C ILE A 264 -8.39 7.29 7.81
N GLU A 265 -7.10 7.48 7.53
CA GLU A 265 -6.06 7.40 8.57
C GLU A 265 -6.25 8.50 9.63
N GLU A 266 -6.54 9.73 9.19
CA GLU A 266 -6.83 10.88 10.05
C GLU A 266 -8.09 10.64 10.91
N ALA A 267 -9.16 10.10 10.32
CA ALA A 267 -10.38 9.72 11.02
C ALA A 267 -10.13 8.69 12.12
N TRP A 268 -9.33 7.66 11.83
CA TRP A 268 -8.96 6.65 12.84
C TRP A 268 -8.12 7.25 13.97
N LYS A 269 -7.17 8.16 13.67
CA LYS A 269 -6.39 8.87 14.69
C LYS A 269 -7.27 9.81 15.54
N ALA A 270 -8.16 10.56 14.91
CA ALA A 270 -9.13 11.45 15.56
C ALA A 270 -10.01 10.66 16.53
N TRP A 271 -10.61 9.56 16.06
CA TRP A 271 -11.38 8.65 16.92
C TRP A 271 -10.56 8.12 18.09
N ARG A 272 -9.34 7.63 17.84
CA ARG A 272 -8.47 7.07 18.89
C ARG A 272 -8.03 8.11 19.93
N SER A 273 -7.94 9.37 19.55
CA SER A 273 -7.66 10.47 20.48
C SER A 273 -8.85 10.84 21.38
N GLY A 274 -10.03 10.26 21.15
CA GLY A 274 -11.25 10.56 21.89
C GLY A 274 -11.99 11.80 21.38
N GLN A 275 -11.64 12.33 20.20
CA GLN A 275 -12.25 13.56 19.65
C GLN A 275 -13.78 13.50 19.54
N TYR A 276 -14.33 12.31 19.31
CA TYR A 276 -15.78 12.09 19.16
C TYR A 276 -16.44 11.51 20.41
N GLY A 277 -15.74 11.48 21.56
CA GLY A 277 -16.24 10.87 22.79
C GLY A 277 -16.31 9.34 22.72
N ASN A 278 -17.23 8.76 23.49
CA ASN A 278 -17.40 7.30 23.60
C ASN A 278 -18.31 6.75 22.48
N VAL A 279 -17.82 6.82 21.24
CA VAL A 279 -18.51 6.28 20.06
C VAL A 279 -17.75 5.09 19.47
N SER A 280 -18.47 4.24 18.73
CA SER A 280 -17.84 3.13 18.01
C SER A 280 -16.84 3.66 16.96
N LEU A 281 -15.87 2.83 16.55
CA LEU A 281 -14.95 3.19 15.47
C LEU A 281 -15.71 3.55 14.18
N SER A 282 -16.74 2.78 13.86
CA SER A 282 -17.57 3.03 12.67
C SER A 282 -18.25 4.40 12.75
N ASP A 283 -18.82 4.76 13.90
CA ASP A 283 -19.47 6.06 14.09
C ASP A 283 -18.46 7.21 14.05
N GLY A 284 -17.29 7.06 14.67
CA GLY A 284 -16.24 8.08 14.62
C GLY A 284 -15.77 8.39 13.20
N VAL A 285 -15.66 7.36 12.35
CA VAL A 285 -15.32 7.54 10.92
C VAL A 285 -16.44 8.24 10.17
N VAL A 286 -17.71 7.91 10.45
CA VAL A 286 -18.87 8.58 9.84
C VAL A 286 -18.95 10.05 10.28
N GLU A 287 -18.69 10.35 11.55
CA GLU A 287 -18.61 11.74 12.05
C GLU A 287 -17.52 12.53 11.34
N PHE A 288 -16.32 11.95 11.16
CA PHE A 288 -15.25 12.57 10.38
C PHE A 288 -15.69 12.84 8.93
N ALA A 289 -16.39 11.90 8.31
CA ALA A 289 -16.84 11.99 6.93
C ALA A 289 -17.89 13.08 6.66
N LYS A 290 -18.58 13.61 7.69
CA LYS A 290 -19.52 14.72 7.52
C LYS A 290 -18.86 16.01 7.02
N THR A 291 -17.56 16.19 7.31
CA THR A 291 -16.82 17.42 7.00
C THR A 291 -15.78 17.23 5.89
N HIS A 292 -15.68 16.03 5.31
CA HIS A 292 -14.66 15.66 4.34
C HIS A 292 -15.29 14.98 3.12
N GLU A 293 -15.24 15.64 1.97
CA GLU A 293 -15.96 15.21 0.76
C GLU A 293 -15.37 13.95 0.12
N GLU A 294 -14.06 13.74 0.16
CA GLU A 294 -13.43 12.58 -0.51
C GLU A 294 -13.71 11.28 0.24
N ILE A 295 -13.57 11.25 1.57
CA ILE A 295 -14.00 10.08 2.36
C ILE A 295 -15.50 9.84 2.21
N LYS A 296 -16.35 10.88 2.22
CA LYS A 296 -17.80 10.75 1.94
C LYS A 296 -18.04 10.19 0.53
N GLY A 297 -17.26 10.61 -0.45
CA GLY A 297 -17.26 10.08 -1.81
C GLY A 297 -16.93 8.59 -1.86
N ALA A 298 -16.06 8.10 -0.98
CA ALA A 298 -15.77 6.68 -0.87
C ALA A 298 -16.95 5.85 -0.34
N PHE A 299 -17.73 6.38 0.62
CA PHE A 299 -18.99 5.75 1.06
C PHE A 299 -19.98 5.59 -0.12
N LEU A 300 -20.11 6.63 -0.95
CA LEU A 300 -20.96 6.61 -2.15
C LEU A 300 -20.42 5.69 -3.24
N THR A 301 -19.09 5.53 -3.33
CA THR A 301 -18.43 4.66 -4.31
C THR A 301 -18.63 3.19 -3.97
N PHE A 302 -18.57 2.83 -2.68
CA PHE A 302 -18.61 1.45 -2.21
C PHE A 302 -19.82 1.19 -1.29
N PRO A 303 -21.08 1.40 -1.75
CA PRO A 303 -22.25 1.44 -0.89
C PRO A 303 -22.54 0.08 -0.21
N LYS A 304 -22.31 -1.04 -0.90
CA LYS A 304 -22.50 -2.38 -0.32
C LYS A 304 -21.59 -2.62 0.88
N GLU A 305 -20.33 -2.24 0.75
CA GLU A 305 -19.34 -2.36 1.82
C GLU A 305 -19.56 -1.34 2.94
N ALA A 306 -20.01 -0.14 2.58
CA ALA A 306 -20.42 0.87 3.55
C ALA A 306 -21.61 0.40 4.40
N ASP A 307 -22.63 -0.22 3.79
CA ASP A 307 -23.79 -0.78 4.49
C ASP A 307 -23.38 -1.91 5.47
N GLU A 308 -22.39 -2.73 5.11
CA GLU A 308 -21.86 -3.80 5.97
C GLU A 308 -21.07 -3.27 7.19
N ILE A 309 -20.23 -2.25 7.00
CA ILE A 309 -19.26 -1.80 8.02
C ILE A 309 -19.79 -0.61 8.85
N TYR A 310 -20.66 0.22 8.27
CA TYR A 310 -21.14 1.48 8.84
C TYR A 310 -22.67 1.55 8.78
N PRO A 311 -23.39 0.78 9.61
CA PRO A 311 -24.85 0.77 9.58
C PRO A 311 -25.43 2.18 9.80
N GLY A 312 -26.39 2.55 8.96
CA GLY A 312 -27.05 3.87 8.99
C GLY A 312 -26.23 5.02 8.42
N TRP A 313 -25.09 4.77 7.74
CA TRP A 313 -24.24 5.84 7.20
C TRP A 313 -24.99 6.79 6.24
N LYS A 314 -25.96 6.28 5.47
CA LYS A 314 -26.73 7.08 4.49
C LYS A 314 -27.49 8.21 5.17
N GLU A 315 -28.19 7.90 6.26
CA GLU A 315 -28.93 8.88 7.06
C GLU A 315 -27.97 9.85 7.75
N LYS A 316 -26.92 9.31 8.36
CA LYS A 316 -25.91 10.10 9.09
C LYS A 316 -25.13 11.08 8.20
N LEU A 317 -24.91 10.74 6.92
CA LEU A 317 -24.21 11.59 5.95
C LEU A 317 -25.16 12.42 5.07
N GLY A 318 -26.49 12.30 5.26
CA GLY A 318 -27.50 13.01 4.47
C GLY A 318 -27.56 12.54 3.01
N CYS A 319 -27.17 11.30 2.73
CA CYS A 319 -27.12 10.70 1.40
C CYS A 319 -28.40 9.89 1.14
N THR A 320 -29.50 10.55 0.79
CA THR A 320 -30.82 9.91 0.52
C THR A 320 -31.01 9.41 -0.91
N GLY A 321 -29.97 9.38 -1.74
CA GLY A 321 -30.05 8.97 -3.16
C GLY A 321 -29.37 7.62 -3.45
N VAL A 322 -29.91 6.87 -4.41
CA VAL A 322 -29.26 5.68 -4.99
C VAL A 322 -28.05 6.15 -5.82
N ALA A 323 -26.90 6.28 -5.17
CA ALA A 323 -25.65 6.60 -5.86
C ALA A 323 -25.09 5.32 -6.50
N SER A 324 -25.55 4.99 -7.70
CA SER A 324 -24.78 4.13 -8.60
C SER A 324 -23.95 5.03 -9.51
N VAL A 325 -22.82 5.53 -9.02
CA VAL A 325 -21.85 6.15 -9.92
C VAL A 325 -21.07 5.00 -10.58
N PRO A 326 -21.11 4.83 -11.92
CA PRO A 326 -20.28 3.83 -12.58
C PRO A 326 -18.81 4.14 -12.29
N ALA A 327 -18.00 3.09 -12.10
CA ALA A 327 -16.56 3.25 -11.90
C ALA A 327 -15.96 4.07 -13.05
N ALA A 328 -15.06 5.00 -12.72
CA ALA A 328 -14.41 5.85 -13.71
C ALA A 328 -13.80 5.01 -14.84
N SER A 329 -14.22 5.26 -16.08
CA SER A 329 -13.63 4.65 -17.27
C SER A 329 -12.33 5.38 -17.61
N PHE A 330 -11.24 4.63 -17.71
CA PHE A 330 -9.92 5.09 -18.19
C PHE A 330 -9.60 4.50 -19.56
#